data_AF-A0A924QPI2-F1
#
_entry.id   AF-A0A924QPI2-F1
#
_cell.length_a   1.000
_cell.length_b   1.000
_cell.length_c   1.000
_cell.angle_alpha   90.00
_cell.angle_beta   90.00
_cell.angle_gamma   90.00
#
_symmetry.space_group_name_H-M   'P 1'
#
loop_
_entity.id
_entity.type
_entity.pdbx_description
1 polymer ?
#
loop_
_entity_poly.entity_id
_entity_poly.type
_entity_poly.pdbx_seq_one_letter_code
_entity_poly.pdbx_strand_id
1 'polypeptide(L)'
;MTLYDKLQLTKTEEDVKDIYIKALGLKGYSKNLIDIQTKEIWFEAKDGFKNSTYQMFTQLMHYVQQALNKGENVPPFLCVIDTKKAAIMKSADVIPFLEKKTIKWGKSASGYTQEALDAVSTHIGTHFVSFKIETNEEEFISTIKDAIKTGDIIRTQITPDNLKQVFDKWVMMVGREIKGVKEEDYALLFFADIMHDGTLSTHDNLTAELLHKNNAPVFSLGGKIYELGNKEGYRQFWAIYHKPPKQEYRNYLLERRDSLIPLDERSFKGAYYTPLAVVDKAYDKLTETLGKNWQKDYIVWDMCCGVGNLEVKHSNPRNIYMSTLDQADVDVMKATKTCVAAQRFQYDYLNDD
;
A
#
# COMPACT_ATOMS: atom_id res chain seq x y z
N MET A 1 -2.25 -10.00 -24.19
CA MET A 1 -0.91 -10.30 -23.64
C MET A 1 -0.46 -9.12 -22.81
N THR A 2 -0.31 -9.37 -21.52
CA THR A 2 0.26 -8.46 -20.52
C THR A 2 1.73 -8.18 -20.84
N LEU A 3 2.36 -7.21 -20.17
CA LEU A 3 3.81 -7.03 -20.20
C LEU A 3 4.50 -8.31 -19.71
N TYR A 4 4.04 -8.92 -18.62
CA TYR A 4 4.59 -10.17 -18.09
C TYR A 4 4.59 -11.29 -19.13
N ASP A 5 3.46 -11.51 -19.83
CA ASP A 5 3.32 -12.56 -20.85
C ASP A 5 4.35 -12.37 -21.97
N LYS A 6 4.56 -11.13 -22.42
CA LYS A 6 5.52 -10.80 -23.48
C LYS A 6 6.96 -11.03 -23.01
N LEU A 7 7.26 -10.68 -21.77
CA LEU A 7 8.58 -10.88 -21.17
C LEU A 7 8.95 -12.36 -21.02
N GLN A 8 7.97 -13.26 -20.91
CA GLN A 8 8.26 -14.70 -20.88
C GLN A 8 8.68 -15.27 -22.25
N LEU A 9 8.46 -14.50 -23.33
CA LEU A 9 8.77 -14.91 -24.71
C LEU A 9 10.11 -14.34 -25.22
N THR A 10 10.79 -13.51 -24.42
CA THR A 10 12.06 -12.89 -24.82
C THR A 10 13.19 -13.89 -24.88
N LYS A 11 14.15 -13.65 -25.77
CA LYS A 11 15.37 -14.48 -25.89
C LYS A 11 16.64 -13.68 -25.65
N THR A 12 16.55 -12.36 -25.67
CA THR A 12 17.67 -11.45 -25.58
C THR A 12 17.34 -10.24 -24.70
N GLU A 13 18.37 -9.60 -24.17
CA GLU A 13 18.24 -8.34 -23.43
C GLU A 13 17.64 -7.23 -24.30
N GLU A 14 17.91 -7.25 -25.61
CA GLU A 14 17.35 -6.30 -26.57
C GLU A 14 15.83 -6.44 -26.73
N ASP A 15 15.31 -7.68 -26.70
CA ASP A 15 13.86 -7.94 -26.71
C ASP A 15 13.20 -7.39 -25.43
N VAL A 16 13.84 -7.59 -24.27
CA VAL A 16 13.37 -7.05 -22.99
C VAL A 16 13.23 -5.53 -23.08
N LYS A 17 14.28 -4.85 -23.58
CA LYS A 17 14.29 -3.40 -23.77
C LYS A 17 13.13 -2.93 -24.65
N ASP A 18 12.94 -3.56 -25.81
CA ASP A 18 11.90 -3.16 -26.77
C ASP A 18 10.48 -3.34 -26.22
N ILE A 19 10.26 -4.42 -25.46
CA ILE A 19 8.97 -4.67 -24.79
C ILE A 19 8.69 -3.60 -23.74
N TYR A 20 9.66 -3.26 -22.89
CA TYR A 20 9.49 -2.22 -21.87
C TYR A 20 9.31 -0.84 -22.48
N ILE A 21 10.08 -0.46 -23.51
CA ILE A 21 9.91 0.78 -24.26
C ILE A 21 8.46 0.90 -24.76
N LYS A 22 7.93 -0.17 -25.35
CA LYS A 22 6.56 -0.21 -25.87
C LYS A 22 5.51 -0.14 -24.77
N ALA A 23 5.70 -0.85 -23.66
CA ALA A 23 4.74 -0.88 -22.54
C ALA A 23 4.66 0.47 -21.82
N LEU A 24 5.82 1.11 -21.63
CA LEU A 24 5.94 2.41 -20.97
C LEU A 24 5.57 3.58 -21.91
N GLY A 25 5.61 3.36 -23.22
CA GLY A 25 5.33 4.39 -24.22
C GLY A 25 6.42 5.46 -24.29
N LEU A 26 7.68 5.07 -24.06
CA LEU A 26 8.81 5.99 -24.04
C LEU A 26 9.01 6.63 -25.42
N LYS A 27 9.25 7.95 -25.43
CA LYS A 27 9.54 8.75 -26.63
C LYS A 27 10.89 9.44 -26.47
N GLY A 28 11.61 9.65 -27.57
CA GLY A 28 12.90 10.36 -27.54
C GLY A 28 13.95 9.66 -26.69
N TYR A 29 14.00 8.32 -26.73
CA TYR A 29 14.99 7.52 -26.03
C TYR A 29 16.22 7.29 -26.91
N SER A 30 17.38 7.10 -26.28
CA SER A 30 18.56 6.53 -26.93
C SER A 30 18.76 5.10 -26.47
N LYS A 31 19.19 4.24 -27.39
CA LYS A 31 19.55 2.83 -27.15
C LYS A 31 21.01 2.67 -27.57
N ASN A 32 21.92 3.03 -26.67
CA ASN A 32 23.36 3.06 -26.93
C ASN A 32 24.04 1.88 -26.21
N LEU A 33 25.39 1.89 -26.12
CA LEU A 33 26.14 1.04 -25.18
C LEU A 33 25.64 1.15 -23.72
N ILE A 34 24.92 2.23 -23.44
CA ILE A 34 24.25 2.57 -22.21
C ILE A 34 22.75 2.29 -22.41
N ASP A 35 22.36 1.03 -22.19
CA ASP A 35 21.02 0.43 -22.23
C ASP A 35 19.86 1.27 -22.83
N ILE A 36 19.00 1.90 -22.01
CA ILE A 36 17.95 2.82 -22.45
C ILE A 36 18.07 4.11 -21.63
N GLN A 37 18.13 5.26 -22.30
CA GLN A 37 18.17 6.56 -21.63
C GLN A 37 17.16 7.53 -22.26
N THR A 38 16.29 8.11 -21.44
CA THR A 38 15.44 9.27 -21.76
C THR A 38 15.92 10.50 -20.98
N LYS A 39 15.28 11.66 -21.18
CA LYS A 39 15.58 12.85 -20.37
C LYS A 39 15.22 12.64 -18.89
N GLU A 40 14.23 11.80 -18.65
CA GLU A 40 13.60 11.58 -17.35
C GLU A 40 14.18 10.36 -16.62
N ILE A 41 14.49 9.28 -17.35
CA ILE A 41 14.88 8.00 -16.75
C ILE A 41 16.08 7.38 -17.45
N TRP A 42 17.01 6.86 -16.66
CA TRP A 42 18.08 5.98 -17.11
C TRP A 42 17.79 4.54 -16.68
N PHE A 43 17.68 3.61 -17.63
CA PHE A 43 17.42 2.20 -17.37
C PHE A 43 18.70 1.36 -17.42
N GLU A 44 18.69 0.23 -16.70
CA GLU A 44 19.57 -0.92 -16.89
C GLU A 44 18.68 -2.17 -16.96
N ALA A 45 18.69 -2.83 -18.12
CA ALA A 45 17.91 -4.01 -18.42
C ALA A 45 18.76 -5.27 -18.28
N LYS A 46 18.12 -6.38 -17.91
CA LYS A 46 18.73 -7.72 -17.96
C LYS A 46 17.83 -8.71 -18.65
N ASP A 47 18.46 -9.61 -19.39
CA ASP A 47 17.82 -10.83 -19.84
C ASP A 47 17.66 -11.81 -18.66
N GLY A 48 16.51 -12.47 -18.61
CA GLY A 48 16.14 -13.37 -17.52
C GLY A 48 15.93 -12.65 -16.18
N PHE A 49 16.15 -13.38 -15.08
CA PHE A 49 15.88 -12.91 -13.71
C PHE A 49 16.98 -13.28 -12.70
N LYS A 50 18.16 -13.66 -13.21
CA LYS A 50 19.27 -14.18 -12.38
C LYS A 50 19.93 -13.10 -11.52
N ASN A 51 20.01 -11.87 -12.04
CA ASN A 51 20.60 -10.76 -11.32
C ASN A 51 19.62 -10.25 -10.26
N SER A 52 20.11 -9.96 -9.06
CA SER A 52 19.34 -9.22 -8.06
C SER A 52 19.18 -7.75 -8.46
N THR A 53 18.17 -7.09 -7.90
CA THR A 53 17.95 -5.65 -8.06
C THR A 53 19.19 -4.84 -7.68
N TYR A 54 19.87 -5.22 -6.60
CA TYR A 54 21.11 -4.62 -6.14
C TYR A 54 22.25 -4.76 -7.14
N GLN A 55 22.39 -5.92 -7.77
CA GLN A 55 23.40 -6.15 -8.82
C GLN A 55 23.14 -5.29 -10.06
N MET A 56 21.87 -5.15 -10.47
CA MET A 56 21.50 -4.29 -11.60
C MET A 56 21.76 -2.82 -11.28
N PHE A 57 21.36 -2.34 -10.10
CA PHE A 57 21.65 -0.97 -9.70
C PHE A 57 23.15 -0.71 -9.56
N THR A 58 23.93 -1.66 -9.04
CA THR A 58 25.40 -1.50 -8.95
C THR A 58 26.01 -1.29 -10.34
N GLN A 59 25.55 -2.03 -11.35
CA GLN A 59 25.96 -1.82 -12.74
C GLN A 59 25.52 -0.44 -13.25
N LEU A 60 24.26 -0.03 -13.02
CA LEU A 60 23.76 1.28 -13.43
C LEU A 60 24.54 2.45 -12.77
N MET A 61 24.82 2.34 -11.47
CA MET A 61 25.57 3.35 -10.71
C MET A 61 27.00 3.51 -11.23
N HIS A 62 27.61 2.45 -11.76
CA HIS A 62 28.91 2.57 -12.41
C HIS A 62 28.86 3.52 -13.60
N TYR A 63 27.82 3.43 -14.44
CA TYR A 63 27.62 4.35 -15.56
C TYR A 63 27.28 5.77 -15.10
N VAL A 64 26.44 5.91 -14.06
CA VAL A 64 26.12 7.22 -13.46
C VAL A 64 27.39 7.89 -12.92
N GLN A 65 28.27 7.17 -12.23
CA GLN A 65 29.56 7.70 -11.79
C GLN A 65 30.42 8.21 -12.96
N GLN A 66 30.46 7.46 -14.07
CA GLN A 66 31.20 7.88 -15.26
C GLN A 66 30.62 9.18 -15.86
N ALA A 67 29.30 9.29 -15.95
CA ALA A 67 28.61 10.51 -16.42
C ALA A 67 28.92 11.70 -15.50
N LEU A 68 28.80 11.53 -14.18
CA LEU A 68 29.14 12.57 -13.20
C LEU A 68 30.60 13.02 -13.33
N ASN A 69 31.53 12.09 -13.52
CA ASN A 69 32.96 12.41 -13.71
C ASN A 69 33.23 13.22 -14.99
N LYS A 70 32.39 13.08 -16.02
CA LYS A 70 32.48 13.83 -17.28
C LYS A 70 31.67 15.14 -17.27
N GLY A 71 30.91 15.41 -16.21
CA GLY A 71 29.98 16.54 -16.16
C GLY A 71 28.76 16.36 -17.05
N GLU A 72 28.41 15.12 -17.40
CA GLU A 72 27.22 14.80 -18.18
C GLU A 72 25.96 14.88 -17.29
N ASN A 73 24.82 15.24 -17.89
CA ASN A 73 23.56 15.34 -17.17
C ASN A 73 23.02 13.94 -16.81
N VAL A 74 22.71 13.72 -15.53
CA VAL A 74 22.05 12.50 -15.04
C VAL A 74 20.53 12.74 -14.99
N PRO A 75 19.70 11.88 -15.60
CA PRO A 75 18.25 11.99 -15.51
C PRO A 75 17.75 11.94 -14.06
N PRO A 76 16.58 12.53 -13.74
CA PRO A 76 16.02 12.51 -12.39
C PRO A 76 15.79 11.12 -11.77
N PHE A 77 15.62 10.07 -12.60
CA PHE A 77 15.35 8.72 -12.12
C PHE A 77 16.30 7.68 -12.70
N LEU A 78 16.54 6.65 -11.89
CA LEU A 78 17.28 5.45 -12.24
C LEU A 78 16.34 4.25 -12.11
N CYS A 79 16.29 3.41 -13.14
CA CYS A 79 15.39 2.27 -13.19
C CYS A 79 16.15 1.00 -13.60
N VAL A 80 15.83 -0.13 -12.99
CA VAL A 80 16.37 -1.45 -13.39
C VAL A 80 15.20 -2.35 -13.73
N ILE A 81 15.34 -3.14 -14.78
CA ILE A 81 14.26 -3.96 -15.33
C ILE A 81 14.78 -5.34 -15.78
N ASP A 82 14.01 -6.39 -15.55
CA ASP A 82 14.29 -7.73 -16.06
C ASP A 82 12.99 -8.45 -16.45
N THR A 83 13.02 -9.76 -16.74
CA THR A 83 11.82 -10.49 -17.18
C THR A 83 10.78 -10.78 -16.09
N LYS A 84 11.08 -10.48 -14.82
CA LYS A 84 10.21 -10.74 -13.66
C LYS A 84 10.06 -9.57 -12.69
N LYS A 85 11.03 -8.67 -12.61
CA LYS A 85 11.07 -7.58 -11.64
C LYS A 85 11.56 -6.27 -12.25
N ALA A 86 11.11 -5.18 -11.67
CA ALA A 86 11.58 -3.84 -11.96
C ALA A 86 11.76 -3.05 -10.67
N ALA A 87 12.63 -2.04 -10.67
CA ALA A 87 12.73 -1.10 -9.57
C ALA A 87 13.15 0.28 -10.03
N ILE A 88 12.68 1.33 -9.35
CA ILE A 88 12.96 2.73 -9.66
C ILE A 88 13.36 3.50 -8.39
N MET A 89 14.31 4.43 -8.52
CA MET A 89 14.73 5.38 -7.48
C MET A 89 14.98 6.78 -8.04
N LYS A 90 15.02 7.80 -7.17
CA LYS A 90 15.47 9.14 -7.52
C LYS A 90 16.99 9.18 -7.61
N SER A 91 17.53 9.78 -8.66
CA SER A 91 18.96 10.03 -8.79
C SER A 91 19.50 10.91 -7.66
N ALA A 92 18.70 11.86 -7.17
CA ALA A 92 19.05 12.71 -6.04
C ALA A 92 19.39 11.93 -4.75
N ASP A 93 18.85 10.72 -4.56
CA ASP A 93 19.12 9.91 -3.37
C ASP A 93 20.51 9.22 -3.41
N VAL A 94 21.12 9.14 -4.58
CA VAL A 94 22.39 8.44 -4.81
C VAL A 94 23.53 9.35 -5.29
N ILE A 95 23.23 10.49 -5.92
CA ILE A 95 24.25 11.42 -6.42
C ILE A 95 25.22 11.85 -5.29
N PRO A 96 24.77 12.29 -4.09
CA PRO A 96 25.69 12.67 -3.03
C PRO A 96 26.59 11.53 -2.53
N PHE A 97 26.14 10.28 -2.69
CA PHE A 97 26.93 9.10 -2.36
C PHE A 97 28.02 8.83 -3.41
N LEU A 98 27.70 8.97 -4.70
CA LEU A 98 28.64 8.80 -5.80
C LEU A 98 29.67 9.93 -5.89
N GLU A 99 29.29 11.16 -5.53
CA GLU A 99 30.19 12.33 -5.54
C GLU A 99 31.34 12.21 -4.54
N LYS A 100 31.19 11.41 -3.48
CA LYS A 100 32.28 11.12 -2.53
C LYS A 100 33.42 10.31 -3.14
N LYS A 101 33.19 9.63 -4.28
CA LYS A 101 34.18 8.82 -5.01
C LYS A 101 34.90 7.77 -4.14
N THR A 102 34.20 7.23 -3.15
CA THR A 102 34.75 6.22 -2.23
C THR A 102 34.67 4.79 -2.77
N ILE A 103 33.90 4.56 -3.84
CA ILE A 103 33.64 3.23 -4.40
C ILE A 103 34.75 2.83 -5.36
N LYS A 104 35.36 1.67 -5.12
CA LYS A 104 36.31 1.05 -6.03
C LYS A 104 35.58 0.22 -7.09
N TRP A 105 35.24 0.89 -8.17
CA TRP A 105 34.61 0.27 -9.32
C TRP A 105 35.51 -0.78 -10.00
N GLY A 106 34.90 -1.78 -10.63
CA GLY A 106 35.61 -2.78 -11.43
C GLY A 106 36.01 -2.28 -12.81
N LYS A 107 36.61 -3.17 -13.63
CA LYS A 107 37.10 -2.84 -14.98
C LYS A 107 35.98 -2.52 -15.97
N SER A 108 34.78 -3.03 -15.73
CA SER A 108 33.58 -2.77 -16.53
C SER A 108 32.36 -2.68 -15.62
N ALA A 109 31.26 -2.11 -16.14
CA ALA A 109 30.01 -1.97 -15.40
C ALA A 109 29.42 -3.32 -14.98
N SER A 110 29.53 -4.35 -15.81
CA SER A 110 29.10 -5.72 -15.49
C SER A 110 30.11 -6.51 -14.65
N GLY A 111 31.35 -6.03 -14.55
CA GLY A 111 32.45 -6.62 -13.81
C GLY A 111 32.84 -5.81 -12.57
N TYR A 112 31.86 -5.25 -11.85
CA TYR A 112 32.08 -4.54 -10.60
C TYR A 112 32.67 -5.46 -9.51
N THR A 113 33.31 -4.87 -8.51
CA THR A 113 33.88 -5.58 -7.36
C THR A 113 32.80 -5.93 -6.33
N GLN A 114 33.03 -6.95 -5.50
CA GLN A 114 32.13 -7.25 -4.37
C GLN A 114 32.03 -6.05 -3.40
N GLU A 115 33.14 -5.33 -3.19
CA GLU A 115 33.17 -4.09 -2.39
C GLU A 115 32.21 -3.02 -2.93
N ALA A 116 32.13 -2.86 -4.26
CA ALA A 116 31.18 -1.93 -4.87
C ALA A 116 29.73 -2.39 -4.68
N LEU A 117 29.45 -3.69 -4.84
CA LEU A 117 28.12 -4.25 -4.60
C LEU A 117 27.68 -4.04 -3.16
N ASP A 118 28.54 -4.32 -2.18
CA ASP A 118 28.23 -4.18 -0.76
C ASP A 118 27.98 -2.72 -0.37
N ALA A 119 28.82 -1.80 -0.86
CA ALA A 119 28.68 -0.37 -0.63
C ALA A 119 27.38 0.18 -1.23
N VAL A 120 27.09 -0.15 -2.49
CA VAL A 120 25.84 0.26 -3.15
C VAL A 120 24.65 -0.34 -2.42
N SER A 121 24.65 -1.64 -2.12
CA SER A 121 23.52 -2.32 -1.46
C SER A 121 23.18 -1.73 -0.10
N THR A 122 24.21 -1.39 0.67
CA THR A 122 24.04 -0.73 1.97
C THR A 122 23.41 0.65 1.84
N HIS A 123 23.79 1.42 0.81
CA HIS A 123 23.26 2.76 0.58
C HIS A 123 21.84 2.72 0.03
N ILE A 124 21.57 1.92 -1.01
CA ILE A 124 20.31 2.03 -1.77
C ILE A 124 19.12 1.27 -1.17
N GLY A 125 19.32 0.43 -0.14
CA GLY A 125 18.29 -0.46 0.38
C GLY A 125 16.98 0.23 0.81
N THR A 126 16.98 1.54 1.01
CA THR A 126 15.79 2.34 1.36
C THR A 126 15.36 3.34 0.29
N HIS A 127 16.02 3.35 -0.87
CA HIS A 127 15.88 4.43 -1.87
C HIS A 127 15.14 4.02 -3.14
N PHE A 128 14.80 2.74 -3.32
CA PHE A 128 14.05 2.28 -4.49
C PHE A 128 12.70 1.66 -4.14
N VAL A 129 11.78 1.78 -5.09
CA VAL A 129 10.51 1.05 -5.15
C VAL A 129 10.71 -0.16 -6.04
N SER A 130 10.35 -1.36 -5.58
CA SER A 130 10.46 -2.61 -6.35
C SER A 130 9.09 -3.16 -6.72
N PHE A 131 9.01 -3.75 -7.91
CA PHE A 131 7.80 -4.31 -8.49
C PHE A 131 8.07 -5.74 -8.96
N LYS A 132 7.16 -6.67 -8.64
CA LYS A 132 7.10 -7.99 -9.27
C LYS A 132 6.16 -7.88 -10.47
N ILE A 133 6.68 -7.98 -11.69
CA ILE A 133 5.90 -7.67 -12.91
C ILE A 133 4.69 -8.58 -13.06
N GLU A 134 4.80 -9.85 -12.67
CA GLU A 134 3.68 -10.80 -12.67
C GLU A 134 2.44 -10.28 -11.91
N THR A 135 2.65 -9.56 -10.80
CA THR A 135 1.56 -9.13 -9.90
C THR A 135 1.38 -7.62 -9.83
N ASN A 136 2.36 -6.83 -10.28
CA ASN A 136 2.45 -5.38 -10.09
C ASN A 136 2.70 -4.63 -11.40
N GLU A 137 2.39 -5.24 -12.55
CA GLU A 137 2.55 -4.64 -13.88
C GLU A 137 1.90 -3.26 -14.00
N GLU A 138 0.62 -3.14 -13.62
CA GLU A 138 -0.12 -1.88 -13.76
C GLU A 138 0.45 -0.78 -12.86
N GLU A 139 0.79 -1.14 -11.61
CA GLU A 139 1.40 -0.24 -10.63
C GLU A 139 2.76 0.26 -11.10
N PHE A 140 3.58 -0.64 -11.65
CA PHE A 140 4.87 -0.29 -12.24
C PHE A 140 4.68 0.68 -13.41
N ILE A 141 3.81 0.36 -14.37
CA ILE A 141 3.57 1.19 -15.56
C ILE A 141 3.05 2.58 -15.15
N SER A 142 2.11 2.64 -14.20
CA SER A 142 1.59 3.92 -13.69
C SER A 142 2.69 4.73 -13.01
N THR A 143 3.46 4.11 -12.11
CA THR A 143 4.53 4.78 -11.36
C THR A 143 5.56 5.41 -12.31
N ILE A 144 5.99 4.66 -13.34
CA ILE A 144 6.94 5.18 -14.32
C ILE A 144 6.34 6.32 -15.14
N LYS A 145 5.09 6.20 -15.60
CA LYS A 145 4.43 7.25 -16.38
C LYS A 145 4.20 8.52 -15.57
N ASP A 146 3.82 8.38 -14.31
CA ASP A 146 3.63 9.49 -13.38
C ASP A 146 4.98 10.15 -13.05
N ALA A 147 6.05 9.38 -12.85
CA ALA A 147 7.40 9.90 -12.68
C ALA A 147 7.86 10.74 -13.87
N ILE A 148 7.65 10.25 -15.10
CA ILE A 148 7.95 11.00 -16.33
C ILE A 148 7.13 12.29 -16.42
N LYS A 149 5.84 12.24 -16.06
CA LYS A 149 4.92 13.39 -16.18
C LYS A 149 5.15 14.46 -15.12
N THR A 150 5.46 14.05 -13.89
CA THR A 150 5.45 14.95 -12.72
C THR A 150 6.84 15.29 -12.20
N GLY A 151 7.86 14.53 -12.58
CA GLY A 151 9.20 14.68 -12.02
C GLY A 151 9.33 14.14 -10.59
N ASP A 152 8.36 13.38 -10.08
CA ASP A 152 8.44 12.69 -8.79
C ASP A 152 7.95 11.23 -8.85
N ILE A 153 8.51 10.34 -8.02
CA ILE A 153 7.98 8.98 -7.83
C ILE A 153 6.75 9.10 -6.93
N ILE A 154 5.58 9.24 -7.55
CA ILE A 154 4.31 9.32 -6.84
C ILE A 154 3.93 7.93 -6.36
N ARG A 155 3.92 7.73 -5.03
CA ARG A 155 3.40 6.51 -4.42
C ARG A 155 1.90 6.38 -4.72
N THR A 156 1.45 5.16 -4.99
CA THR A 156 0.05 4.84 -5.29
C THR A 156 -0.83 5.19 -4.09
N GLN A 157 -1.92 5.93 -4.32
CA GLN A 157 -2.90 6.22 -3.27
C GLN A 157 -3.73 4.98 -2.97
N ILE A 158 -3.96 4.72 -1.68
CA ILE A 158 -4.89 3.69 -1.24
C ILE A 158 -6.30 4.29 -1.32
N THR A 159 -7.16 3.69 -2.13
CA THR A 159 -8.52 4.12 -2.38
C THR A 159 -9.48 2.95 -2.15
N PRO A 160 -10.80 3.19 -2.10
CA PRO A 160 -11.74 2.10 -1.94
C PRO A 160 -11.70 1.09 -3.08
N ASP A 161 -11.35 1.53 -4.29
CA ASP A 161 -11.33 0.68 -5.49
C ASP A 161 -10.16 -0.33 -5.46
N ASN A 162 -9.04 0.01 -4.82
CA ASN A 162 -7.87 -0.86 -4.73
C ASN A 162 -7.67 -1.50 -3.35
N LEU A 163 -8.53 -1.22 -2.37
CA LEU A 163 -8.34 -1.60 -0.96
C LEU A 163 -8.05 -3.10 -0.77
N LYS A 164 -8.82 -3.98 -1.44
CA LYS A 164 -8.63 -5.43 -1.33
C LYS A 164 -7.28 -5.88 -1.89
N GLN A 165 -6.89 -5.37 -3.06
CA GLN A 165 -5.59 -5.67 -3.68
C GLN A 165 -4.43 -5.21 -2.79
N VAL A 166 -4.54 -4.00 -2.23
CA VAL A 166 -3.55 -3.43 -1.31
C VAL A 166 -3.46 -4.29 -0.04
N PHE A 167 -4.60 -4.71 0.52
CA PHE A 167 -4.64 -5.59 1.69
C PHE A 167 -3.97 -6.94 1.42
N ASP A 168 -4.34 -7.62 0.33
CA ASP A 168 -3.76 -8.93 -0.02
C ASP A 168 -2.24 -8.84 -0.19
N LYS A 169 -1.76 -7.73 -0.78
CA LYS A 169 -0.32 -7.46 -0.91
C LYS A 169 0.34 -7.13 0.43
N TRP A 170 -0.33 -6.36 1.29
CA TRP A 170 0.14 -6.09 2.65
C TRP A 170 0.26 -7.39 3.45
N VAL A 171 -0.71 -8.30 3.35
CA VAL A 171 -0.64 -9.62 4.01
C VAL A 171 0.59 -10.40 3.53
N MET A 172 0.85 -10.42 2.22
CA MET A 172 2.01 -11.13 1.66
C MET A 172 3.36 -10.52 2.04
N MET A 173 3.47 -9.19 2.09
CA MET A 173 4.74 -8.48 2.29
C MET A 173 5.02 -8.14 3.77
N VAL A 174 3.97 -8.01 4.57
CA VAL A 174 4.02 -7.52 5.96
C VAL A 174 3.32 -8.49 6.89
N GLY A 175 2.03 -8.76 6.68
CA GLY A 175 1.21 -9.56 7.61
C GLY A 175 1.84 -10.89 7.99
N ARG A 176 2.28 -11.67 6.99
CA ARG A 176 2.94 -12.98 7.18
C ARG A 176 4.30 -12.91 7.87
N GLU A 177 4.93 -11.74 7.92
CA GLU A 177 6.18 -11.53 8.66
C GLU A 177 5.94 -11.19 10.14
N ILE A 178 4.70 -10.90 10.54
CA ILE A 178 4.36 -10.59 11.93
C ILE A 178 4.23 -11.90 12.73
N LYS A 179 5.10 -12.08 13.73
CA LYS A 179 5.16 -13.32 14.49
C LYS A 179 4.01 -13.44 15.49
N GLY A 180 3.29 -14.55 15.45
CA GLY A 180 2.33 -14.94 16.49
C GLY A 180 0.97 -14.24 16.43
N VAL A 181 0.62 -13.64 15.29
CA VAL A 181 -0.69 -13.08 14.97
C VAL A 181 -1.51 -14.11 14.19
N LYS A 182 -2.81 -14.17 14.43
CA LYS A 182 -3.72 -15.03 13.65
C LYS A 182 -4.11 -14.31 12.36
N GLU A 183 -4.36 -15.07 11.29
CA GLU A 183 -4.73 -14.45 10.00
C GLU A 183 -6.03 -13.65 10.05
N GLU A 184 -6.98 -14.02 10.93
CA GLU A 184 -8.23 -13.29 11.19
C GLU A 184 -8.00 -11.85 11.69
N ASP A 185 -6.86 -11.59 12.34
CA ASP A 185 -6.51 -10.28 12.90
C ASP A 185 -5.79 -9.36 11.90
N TYR A 186 -5.38 -9.86 10.73
CA TYR A 186 -4.61 -9.06 9.77
C TYR A 186 -5.35 -7.82 9.29
N ALA A 187 -6.68 -7.87 9.16
CA ALA A 187 -7.45 -6.70 8.79
C ALA A 187 -7.31 -5.57 9.83
N LEU A 188 -7.34 -5.91 11.13
CA LEU A 188 -7.17 -4.93 12.21
C LEU A 188 -5.78 -4.30 12.14
N LEU A 189 -4.74 -5.11 11.99
CA LEU A 189 -3.36 -4.63 11.90
C LEU A 189 -3.11 -3.79 10.64
N PHE A 190 -3.69 -4.19 9.51
CA PHE A 190 -3.61 -3.44 8.27
C PHE A 190 -4.22 -2.05 8.42
N PHE A 191 -5.41 -1.94 9.03
CA PHE A 191 -6.04 -0.64 9.27
C PHE A 191 -5.24 0.22 10.24
N ALA A 192 -4.68 -0.37 11.31
CA ALA A 192 -3.76 0.32 12.19
C ALA A 192 -2.52 0.84 11.43
N ASP A 193 -2.02 0.07 10.47
CA ASP A 193 -0.88 0.44 9.66
C ASP A 193 -1.22 1.61 8.72
N ILE A 194 -2.23 1.47 7.85
CA ILE A 194 -2.57 2.50 6.86
C ILE A 194 -3.08 3.79 7.50
N MET A 195 -3.67 3.72 8.71
CA MET A 195 -4.19 4.88 9.44
C MET A 195 -3.14 5.56 10.31
N HIS A 196 -1.85 5.42 10.00
CA HIS A 196 -0.75 6.04 10.75
C HIS A 196 0.12 6.89 9.82
N ASP A 197 0.59 8.07 10.23
CA ASP A 197 1.41 8.95 9.36
C ASP A 197 2.93 8.76 9.49
N GLY A 198 3.34 7.94 10.44
CA GLY A 198 4.74 7.67 10.80
C GLY A 198 5.09 8.22 12.18
N THR A 199 4.29 9.15 12.68
CA THR A 199 4.40 9.70 14.04
C THR A 199 3.16 9.42 14.89
N LEU A 200 1.98 9.63 14.33
CA LEU A 200 0.70 9.53 15.02
C LEU A 200 -0.32 8.74 14.19
N SER A 201 -1.27 8.15 14.91
CA SER A 201 -2.48 7.63 14.30
C SER A 201 -3.35 8.77 13.78
N THR A 202 -4.02 8.53 12.67
CA THR A 202 -5.03 9.42 12.08
C THR A 202 -6.38 9.31 12.80
N HIS A 203 -6.58 8.25 13.58
CA HIS A 203 -7.80 7.97 14.33
C HIS A 203 -7.47 7.47 15.74
N ASP A 204 -8.27 7.90 16.71
CA ASP A 204 -8.24 7.36 18.07
C ASP A 204 -9.20 6.17 18.18
N ASN A 205 -8.96 5.32 19.19
CA ASN A 205 -9.83 4.18 19.56
C ASN A 205 -9.90 3.04 18.54
N LEU A 206 -8.95 2.93 17.61
CA LEU A 206 -8.84 1.71 16.80
C LEU A 206 -8.40 0.54 17.69
N THR A 207 -8.95 -0.65 17.44
CA THR A 207 -8.66 -1.87 18.23
C THR A 207 -7.19 -2.29 18.15
N ALA A 208 -6.54 -2.01 17.02
CA ALA A 208 -5.11 -2.22 16.81
C ALA A 208 -4.41 -0.88 16.59
N GLU A 209 -3.16 -0.81 17.00
CA GLU A 209 -2.32 0.38 16.87
C GLU A 209 -0.97 0.04 16.24
N LEU A 210 -0.44 0.96 15.43
CA LEU A 210 0.95 0.95 15.02
C LEU A 210 1.76 1.80 15.99
N LEU A 211 2.76 1.21 16.61
CA LEU A 211 3.68 1.87 17.54
C LEU A 211 5.11 1.82 17.00
N HIS A 212 6.02 2.56 17.64
CA HIS A 212 7.45 2.55 17.32
C HIS A 212 8.28 2.14 18.53
N LYS A 213 9.08 1.08 18.37
CA LYS A 213 10.04 0.59 19.37
C LYS A 213 11.43 0.55 18.75
N ASN A 214 12.40 1.24 19.34
CA ASN A 214 13.78 1.35 18.82
C ASN A 214 13.82 1.79 17.34
N ASN A 215 13.05 2.82 16.99
CA ASN A 215 12.93 3.36 15.63
C ASN A 215 12.45 2.33 14.59
N ALA A 216 11.69 1.32 15.04
CA ALA A 216 11.10 0.30 14.19
C ALA A 216 9.60 0.16 14.47
N PRO A 217 8.78 -0.08 13.43
CA PRO A 217 7.35 -0.29 13.60
C PRO A 217 7.07 -1.61 14.32
N VAL A 218 6.15 -1.57 15.28
CA VAL A 218 5.59 -2.73 15.98
C VAL A 218 4.08 -2.58 16.08
N PHE A 219 3.34 -3.69 16.02
CA PHE A 219 1.88 -3.68 16.09
C PHE A 219 1.44 -3.97 17.52
N SER A 220 0.42 -3.25 18.00
CA SER A 220 -0.26 -3.53 19.26
C SER A 220 -1.68 -3.98 18.95
N LEU A 221 -2.10 -5.10 19.53
CA LEU A 221 -3.48 -5.59 19.45
C LEU A 221 -3.85 -6.24 20.77
N GLY A 222 -4.93 -5.76 21.40
CA GLY A 222 -5.35 -6.23 22.72
C GLY A 222 -4.29 -6.04 23.81
N GLY A 223 -3.48 -4.98 23.71
CA GLY A 223 -2.36 -4.71 24.63
C GLY A 223 -1.12 -5.60 24.44
N LYS A 224 -1.15 -6.54 23.49
CA LYS A 224 0.01 -7.38 23.15
C LYS A 224 0.78 -6.77 21.97
N ILE A 225 2.10 -6.74 22.09
CA ILE A 225 3.00 -6.24 21.05
C ILE A 225 3.45 -7.37 20.13
N TYR A 226 3.41 -7.09 18.83
CA TYR A 226 3.81 -7.97 17.74
C TYR A 226 4.89 -7.29 16.91
N GLU A 227 6.03 -7.97 16.76
CA GLU A 227 7.19 -7.45 16.03
C GLU A 227 7.26 -8.07 14.63
N LEU A 228 7.77 -7.28 13.67
CA LEU A 228 8.07 -7.77 12.32
C LEU A 228 9.31 -8.67 12.33
N GLY A 229 9.17 -9.86 11.74
CA GLY A 229 10.29 -10.77 11.49
C GLY A 229 11.28 -10.24 10.46
N ASN A 230 10.78 -9.56 9.43
CA ASN A 230 11.58 -8.94 8.37
C ASN A 230 11.09 -7.52 8.07
N LYS A 231 12.00 -6.55 8.07
CA LYS A 231 11.70 -5.13 7.80
C LYS A 231 11.70 -4.79 6.31
N GLU A 232 12.28 -5.65 5.47
CA GLU A 232 12.44 -5.37 4.04
C GLU A 232 11.10 -5.35 3.32
N GLY A 233 10.23 -6.33 3.57
CA GLY A 233 8.88 -6.36 2.99
C GLY A 233 8.05 -5.15 3.40
N TYR A 234 8.15 -4.73 4.67
CA TYR A 234 7.51 -3.50 5.17
C TYR A 234 8.00 -2.25 4.46
N ARG A 235 9.33 -2.09 4.28
CA ARG A 235 9.91 -0.96 3.55
C ARG A 235 9.45 -0.93 2.09
N GLN A 236 9.49 -2.07 1.42
CA GLN A 236 9.07 -2.18 0.01
C GLN A 236 7.59 -1.87 -0.16
N PHE A 237 6.73 -2.36 0.73
CA PHE A 237 5.30 -2.06 0.70
C PHE A 237 5.06 -0.54 0.79
N TRP A 238 5.70 0.12 1.74
CA TRP A 238 5.53 1.56 1.95
C TRP A 238 6.29 2.43 0.94
N ALA A 239 7.21 1.87 0.17
CA ALA A 239 7.78 2.52 -1.00
C ALA A 239 6.77 2.61 -2.15
N ILE A 240 5.81 1.69 -2.22
CA ILE A 240 4.78 1.62 -3.28
C ILE A 240 3.58 2.52 -2.94
N TYR A 241 3.09 2.47 -1.70
CA TYR A 241 1.84 3.14 -1.32
C TYR A 241 2.05 4.40 -0.50
N HIS A 242 1.18 5.39 -0.72
CA HIS A 242 1.14 6.56 0.12
C HIS A 242 0.55 6.24 1.49
N LYS A 243 1.19 6.76 2.54
CA LYS A 243 0.83 6.55 3.93
C LYS A 243 0.70 7.91 4.64
N PRO A 244 -0.43 8.22 5.31
CA PRO A 244 -1.70 7.49 5.29
C PRO A 244 -2.47 7.75 3.98
N PRO A 245 -3.61 7.07 3.71
CA PRO A 245 -4.51 7.45 2.64
C PRO A 245 -4.95 8.92 2.73
N LYS A 246 -5.38 9.50 1.61
CA LYS A 246 -6.00 10.85 1.61
C LYS A 246 -7.15 10.91 2.61
N GLN A 247 -7.27 12.05 3.29
CA GLN A 247 -8.27 12.26 4.33
C GLN A 247 -9.70 11.94 3.89
N GLU A 248 -10.05 12.29 2.65
CA GLU A 248 -11.37 12.02 2.05
C GLU A 248 -11.75 10.54 1.96
N TYR A 249 -10.77 9.62 1.98
CA TYR A 249 -11.03 8.18 1.91
C TYR A 249 -11.05 7.49 3.28
N ARG A 250 -10.44 8.07 4.32
CA ARG A 250 -10.09 7.30 5.53
C ARG A 250 -11.30 6.69 6.25
N ASN A 251 -12.34 7.48 6.53
CA ASN A 251 -13.55 6.98 7.19
C ASN A 251 -14.22 5.90 6.35
N TYR A 252 -14.35 6.15 5.05
CA TYR A 252 -14.97 5.21 4.12
C TYR A 252 -14.23 3.86 4.05
N LEU A 253 -12.89 3.89 4.11
CA LEU A 253 -12.07 2.68 4.15
C LEU A 253 -12.34 1.88 5.44
N LEU A 254 -12.39 2.55 6.59
CA LEU A 254 -12.70 1.92 7.90
C LEU A 254 -14.11 1.33 7.92
N GLU A 255 -15.11 2.06 7.42
CA GLU A 255 -16.50 1.62 7.33
C GLU A 255 -16.69 0.40 6.41
N ARG A 256 -15.72 0.16 5.50
CA ARG A 256 -15.71 -1.01 4.61
C ARG A 256 -14.71 -2.08 5.03
N ARG A 257 -14.27 -2.10 6.29
CA ARG A 257 -13.38 -3.15 6.82
C ARG A 257 -13.86 -4.56 6.47
N ASP A 258 -15.15 -4.81 6.58
CA ASP A 258 -15.75 -6.12 6.31
C ASP A 258 -15.56 -6.59 4.87
N SER A 259 -15.27 -5.69 3.92
CA SER A 259 -14.93 -6.06 2.54
C SER A 259 -13.63 -6.85 2.43
N LEU A 260 -12.76 -6.79 3.45
CA LEU A 260 -11.50 -7.51 3.49
C LEU A 260 -11.66 -8.95 3.99
N ILE A 261 -12.72 -9.24 4.74
CA ILE A 261 -13.00 -10.56 5.31
C ILE A 261 -13.34 -11.57 4.19
N PRO A 262 -12.85 -12.83 4.25
CA PRO A 262 -13.23 -13.89 3.33
C PRO A 262 -14.76 -14.07 3.20
N LEU A 263 -15.25 -14.45 2.00
CA LEU A 263 -16.68 -14.49 1.70
C LEU A 263 -17.47 -15.49 2.55
N ASP A 264 -16.86 -16.63 2.87
CA ASP A 264 -17.39 -17.66 3.74
C ASP A 264 -17.58 -17.15 5.17
N GLU A 265 -16.55 -16.49 5.72
CA GLU A 265 -16.61 -15.88 7.05
C GLU A 265 -17.62 -14.71 7.08
N ARG A 266 -17.66 -13.87 6.05
CA ARG A 266 -18.68 -12.81 5.93
C ARG A 266 -20.09 -13.37 5.88
N SER A 267 -20.29 -14.47 5.16
CA SER A 267 -21.59 -15.14 5.07
C SER A 267 -22.00 -15.73 6.41
N PHE A 268 -21.05 -16.32 7.15
CA PHE A 268 -21.28 -16.86 8.47
C PHE A 268 -21.61 -15.77 9.51
N LYS A 269 -20.87 -14.65 9.49
CA LYS A 269 -21.07 -13.53 10.42
C LYS A 269 -22.21 -12.58 10.02
N GLY A 270 -22.73 -12.69 8.80
CA GLY A 270 -23.70 -11.72 8.27
C GLY A 270 -23.11 -10.32 8.02
N ALA A 271 -21.79 -10.21 7.84
CA ALA A 271 -21.06 -8.94 7.69
C ALA A 271 -21.29 -8.31 6.30
N TYR A 272 -22.48 -7.73 6.12
CA TYR A 272 -22.94 -7.08 4.91
C TYR A 272 -23.25 -5.60 5.14
N TYR A 273 -22.72 -4.78 4.25
CA TYR A 273 -22.97 -3.36 4.25
C TYR A 273 -24.35 -3.05 3.68
N THR A 274 -25.24 -2.43 4.47
CA THR A 274 -26.57 -1.99 4.01
C THR A 274 -26.42 -0.77 3.09
N PRO A 275 -26.73 -0.83 1.78
CA PRO A 275 -26.58 0.32 0.89
C PRO A 275 -27.49 1.48 1.27
N LEU A 276 -27.05 2.73 1.05
CA LEU A 276 -27.82 3.93 1.43
C LEU A 276 -29.23 4.00 0.81
N ALA A 277 -29.41 3.47 -0.40
CA ALA A 277 -30.72 3.41 -1.04
C ALA A 277 -31.69 2.46 -0.29
N VAL A 278 -31.16 1.42 0.36
CA VAL A 278 -31.94 0.52 1.22
C VAL A 278 -32.28 1.22 2.53
N VAL A 279 -31.32 1.95 3.10
CA VAL A 279 -31.54 2.78 4.31
C VAL A 279 -32.66 3.79 4.07
N ASP A 280 -32.66 4.49 2.93
CA ASP A 280 -33.72 5.44 2.57
C ASP A 280 -35.11 4.77 2.56
N LYS A 281 -35.21 3.60 1.94
CA LYS A 281 -36.47 2.86 1.90
C LYS A 281 -36.95 2.37 3.27
N ALA A 282 -36.02 1.96 4.15
CA ALA A 282 -36.36 1.59 5.51
C ALA A 282 -36.94 2.79 6.28
N TYR A 283 -36.28 3.95 6.19
CA TYR A 283 -36.70 5.18 6.85
C TYR A 283 -38.02 5.74 6.31
N ASP A 284 -38.25 5.64 5.00
CA ASP A 284 -39.53 5.97 4.36
C ASP A 284 -40.66 5.14 4.98
N LYS A 285 -40.45 3.83 5.14
CA LYS A 285 -41.46 2.91 5.71
C LYS A 285 -41.70 3.11 7.20
N LEU A 286 -40.66 3.38 7.98
CA LEU A 286 -40.81 3.77 9.38
C LEU A 286 -41.61 5.07 9.49
N THR A 287 -41.36 6.04 8.62
CA THR A 287 -42.07 7.33 8.59
C THR A 287 -43.53 7.17 8.17
N GLU A 288 -43.83 6.32 7.17
CA GLU A 288 -45.19 6.00 6.75
C GLU A 288 -46.01 5.37 7.88
N THR A 289 -45.38 4.48 8.66
CA THR A 289 -46.06 3.68 9.67
C THR A 289 -46.17 4.40 11.02
N LEU A 290 -45.09 5.01 11.49
CA LEU A 290 -44.96 5.59 12.83
C LEU A 290 -45.16 7.11 12.83
N GLY A 291 -45.28 7.72 11.65
CA GLY A 291 -45.46 9.16 11.47
C GLY A 291 -44.14 9.93 11.47
N LYS A 292 -44.18 11.21 11.04
CA LYS A 292 -42.99 12.03 10.77
C LYS A 292 -42.08 12.30 11.98
N ASN A 293 -42.57 12.10 13.20
CA ASN A 293 -41.84 12.40 14.44
C ASN A 293 -41.24 11.16 15.11
N TRP A 294 -41.31 9.98 14.49
CA TRP A 294 -40.93 8.72 15.12
C TRP A 294 -39.49 8.71 15.69
N GLN A 295 -38.55 9.35 14.99
CA GLN A 295 -37.15 9.46 15.42
C GLN A 295 -36.96 10.25 16.73
N LYS A 296 -37.95 11.07 17.10
CA LYS A 296 -37.98 11.81 18.37
C LYS A 296 -38.80 11.05 19.42
N ASP A 297 -39.91 10.46 19.00
CA ASP A 297 -40.93 9.92 19.90
C ASP A 297 -40.57 8.52 20.42
N TYR A 298 -39.68 7.80 19.71
CA TYR A 298 -39.27 6.44 20.07
C TYR A 298 -37.76 6.36 20.37
N ILE A 299 -37.42 5.34 21.17
CA ILE A 299 -36.06 4.83 21.31
C ILE A 299 -35.88 3.73 20.26
N VAL A 300 -34.78 3.80 19.52
CA VAL A 300 -34.44 2.83 18.47
C VAL A 300 -33.27 2.00 18.98
N TRP A 301 -33.39 0.68 18.88
CA TRP A 301 -32.27 -0.22 19.11
C TRP A 301 -31.91 -0.93 17.82
N ASP A 302 -30.79 -0.53 17.22
CA ASP A 302 -30.20 -1.18 16.05
C ASP A 302 -29.30 -2.35 16.53
N MET A 303 -29.84 -3.55 16.42
CA MET A 303 -29.17 -4.79 16.80
C MET A 303 -28.35 -5.34 15.62
N CYS A 304 -27.17 -5.89 15.91
CA CYS A 304 -26.22 -6.31 14.88
C CYS A 304 -25.88 -5.17 13.89
N CYS A 305 -25.74 -3.96 14.41
CA CYS A 305 -25.60 -2.74 13.61
C CYS A 305 -24.31 -2.68 12.75
N GLY A 306 -23.35 -3.58 13.00
CA GLY A 306 -22.00 -3.52 12.43
C GLY A 306 -21.37 -2.16 12.73
N VAL A 307 -20.87 -1.49 11.69
CA VAL A 307 -20.34 -0.12 11.79
C VAL A 307 -21.40 0.99 11.75
N GLY A 308 -22.68 0.64 11.90
CA GLY A 308 -23.77 1.56 12.16
C GLY A 308 -24.39 2.24 10.93
N ASN A 309 -24.23 1.65 9.75
CA ASN A 309 -24.61 2.31 8.49
C ASN A 309 -26.12 2.55 8.33
N LEU A 310 -26.97 1.75 9.00
CA LEU A 310 -28.43 1.90 8.95
C LEU A 310 -28.89 3.24 9.58
N GLU A 311 -28.16 3.71 10.59
CA GLU A 311 -28.58 4.85 11.43
C GLU A 311 -27.88 6.17 11.07
N VAL A 312 -27.03 6.20 10.05
CA VAL A 312 -26.27 7.41 9.66
C VAL A 312 -27.15 8.59 9.25
N LYS A 313 -28.42 8.33 8.89
CA LYS A 313 -29.42 9.34 8.52
C LYS A 313 -30.38 9.71 9.66
N HIS A 314 -30.23 9.10 10.83
CA HIS A 314 -31.10 9.38 11.96
C HIS A 314 -30.90 10.81 12.46
N SER A 315 -31.99 11.58 12.54
CA SER A 315 -32.00 12.98 12.94
C SER A 315 -31.80 13.20 14.44
N ASN A 316 -32.02 12.16 15.27
CA ASN A 316 -31.85 12.24 16.72
C ASN A 316 -31.04 11.06 17.28
N PRO A 317 -29.69 11.07 17.16
CA PRO A 317 -28.86 9.95 17.61
C PRO A 317 -28.92 9.65 19.11
N ARG A 318 -29.37 10.60 19.95
CA ARG A 318 -29.53 10.40 21.40
C ARG A 318 -30.57 9.34 21.77
N ASN A 319 -31.49 9.05 20.85
CA ASN A 319 -32.51 8.03 21.03
C ASN A 319 -32.09 6.66 20.50
N ILE A 320 -30.83 6.49 20.07
CA ILE A 320 -30.36 5.27 19.43
C ILE A 320 -29.45 4.49 20.37
N TYR A 321 -29.74 3.20 20.48
CA TYR A 321 -28.85 2.18 21.02
C TYR A 321 -28.36 1.34 19.84
N MET A 322 -27.06 1.13 19.76
CA MET A 322 -26.41 0.41 18.68
C MET A 322 -25.50 -0.64 19.27
N SER A 323 -25.73 -1.90 18.89
CA SER A 323 -24.98 -3.02 19.42
C SER A 323 -24.58 -4.02 18.35
N THR A 324 -23.45 -4.67 18.56
CA THR A 324 -22.85 -5.63 17.63
C THR A 324 -21.98 -6.60 18.42
N LEU A 325 -21.77 -7.80 17.87
CA LEU A 325 -20.98 -8.84 18.52
C LEU A 325 -19.49 -8.46 18.61
N ASP A 326 -18.97 -7.82 17.56
CA ASP A 326 -17.56 -7.52 17.40
C ASP A 326 -17.19 -6.15 17.98
N GLN A 327 -16.37 -6.13 19.03
CA GLN A 327 -15.90 -4.86 19.65
C GLN A 327 -15.20 -3.93 18.65
N ALA A 328 -14.55 -4.49 17.64
CA ALA A 328 -13.87 -3.71 16.60
C ALA A 328 -14.84 -2.85 15.77
N ASP A 329 -16.11 -3.21 15.66
CA ASP A 329 -17.13 -2.40 14.98
C ASP A 329 -17.53 -1.18 15.81
N VAL A 330 -17.66 -1.37 17.12
CA VAL A 330 -17.91 -0.28 18.09
C VAL A 330 -16.77 0.72 18.08
N ASP A 331 -15.54 0.21 18.02
CA ASP A 331 -14.31 0.99 17.92
C ASP A 331 -14.26 1.80 16.62
N VAL A 332 -14.60 1.18 15.48
CA VAL A 332 -14.74 1.88 14.19
C VAL A 332 -15.79 2.99 14.27
N MET A 333 -16.99 2.72 14.80
CA MET A 333 -18.03 3.75 14.95
C MET A 333 -17.54 4.95 15.80
N LYS A 334 -16.75 4.69 16.85
CA LYS A 334 -16.15 5.75 17.67
C LYS A 334 -15.10 6.53 16.89
N ALA A 335 -14.21 5.83 16.18
CA ALA A 335 -13.13 6.41 15.38
C ALA A 335 -13.67 7.30 14.24
N THR A 336 -14.67 6.83 13.49
CA THR A 336 -15.28 7.56 12.36
C THR A 336 -16.32 8.59 12.79
N LYS A 337 -16.65 8.64 14.08
CA LYS A 337 -17.70 9.48 14.66
C LYS A 337 -19.10 9.17 14.10
N THR A 338 -19.34 7.92 13.71
CA THR A 338 -20.67 7.43 13.33
C THR A 338 -21.62 7.49 14.54
N CYS A 339 -22.76 8.15 14.37
CA CYS A 339 -23.80 8.27 15.39
C CYS A 339 -23.28 8.72 16.77
N VAL A 340 -22.51 9.83 16.83
CA VAL A 340 -21.75 10.25 18.03
C VAL A 340 -22.54 10.23 19.34
N ALA A 341 -23.81 10.65 19.32
CA ALA A 341 -24.62 10.76 20.53
C ALA A 341 -25.43 9.50 20.86
N ALA A 342 -25.29 8.43 20.06
CA ALA A 342 -25.90 7.13 20.31
C ALA A 342 -25.12 6.34 21.36
N GLN A 343 -25.83 5.49 22.11
CA GLN A 343 -25.22 4.52 23.00
C GLN A 343 -24.70 3.35 22.15
N ARG A 344 -23.38 3.18 22.08
CA ARG A 344 -22.71 2.18 21.23
C ARG A 344 -21.94 1.20 22.10
N PHE A 345 -22.26 -0.10 22.02
CA PHE A 345 -21.70 -1.13 22.92
C PHE A 345 -21.62 -2.50 22.24
N GLN A 346 -20.73 -3.35 22.74
CA GLN A 346 -20.62 -4.74 22.31
C GLN A 346 -21.65 -5.58 23.08
N TYR A 347 -22.29 -6.54 22.39
CA TYR A 347 -23.31 -7.41 22.99
C TYR A 347 -23.34 -8.77 22.28
N ASP A 348 -23.21 -9.87 23.02
CA ASP A 348 -23.36 -11.22 22.50
C ASP A 348 -24.78 -11.75 22.71
N TYR A 349 -25.60 -11.62 21.66
CA TYR A 349 -27.01 -12.05 21.66
C TYR A 349 -27.21 -13.56 21.91
N LEU A 350 -26.16 -14.37 21.83
CA LEU A 350 -26.26 -15.81 22.05
C LEU A 350 -25.92 -16.23 23.48
N ASN A 351 -25.17 -15.40 24.22
CA ASN A 351 -24.59 -15.81 25.50
C ASN A 351 -24.79 -14.82 26.65
N ASP A 352 -25.17 -13.57 26.38
CA ASP A 352 -25.28 -12.51 27.41
C ASP A 352 -26.69 -12.37 28.02
N ASP A 353 -27.66 -13.21 27.61
CA ASP A 353 -29.00 -13.37 28.20
C ASP A 353 -29.08 -14.60 29.12
#